data_AF-A0A133ZZ05-F1
#
_entry.id   AF-A0A133ZZ05-F1
#
_cell.length_a   1.000
_cell.length_b   1.000
_cell.length_c   1.000
_cell.angle_alpha   90.00
_cell.angle_beta   90.00
_cell.angle_gamma   90.00
#
_symmetry.space_group_name_H-M   'P 1'
#
loop_
_entity.id
_entity.type
_entity.pdbx_description
1 polymer ?
#
loop_
_entity_poly.entity_id
_entity_poly.type
_entity_poly.pdbx_seq_one_letter_code
_entity_poly.pdbx_strand_id
1 'polypeptide(L)'
;MAKAILMKGGSGGVTSSDVTVSKAQVLQGYRTITSDSDDEVAEGQIVNRGNIVDTSGFENAHWDAKFLARMEQGFYSQNGQWKPCVAIPYAVMASVAGIDAGMMLNTLTVAGVRGTIPIYGAWNAASEVINATWENPKKIYFRFKKGYYLEDGQYPPSVSATYKDVANAVGIRANKILDDENILGTQGTIPRWICTTAGVITALNGEGFVWDDTSNAGRGRGIVVRIPDKHFIQDASYVFLASPNVYPQNLVKNININGITGTRDYIDLISPTWLSDATLNLQVNTVEKEIHIPNKFTQYNGLFLKVIIWGSTLDGYYKDSNGGACPCVLAVTNWDGGANFTVKVGAAMFYGTLERQGSGFDDFKLRYRGSTAFNLSLNFLITQGFSHQWAGNYAT
;
A
#
# COMPACT_ATOMS: atom_id res chain seq x y z
N MET A 1 28.54 101.93 -31.68
CA MET A 1 28.52 103.41 -31.58
C MET A 1 28.71 103.78 -30.11
N ALA A 2 29.81 104.41 -29.75
CA ALA A 2 29.93 105.02 -28.42
C ALA A 2 29.21 106.37 -28.46
N LYS A 3 28.17 106.56 -27.64
CA LYS A 3 27.65 107.90 -27.34
C LYS A 3 28.51 108.46 -26.22
N ALA A 4 29.45 109.33 -26.55
CA ALA A 4 30.21 110.06 -25.55
C ALA A 4 29.34 111.20 -25.00
N ILE A 5 29.32 111.36 -23.68
CA ILE A 5 28.84 112.60 -23.06
C ILE A 5 29.99 113.62 -23.21
N LEU A 6 29.88 114.50 -24.21
CA LEU A 6 30.82 115.61 -24.38
C LEU A 6 30.33 116.80 -23.57
N MET A 7 31.07 117.13 -22.51
CA MET A 7 30.82 118.34 -21.72
C MET A 7 31.27 119.57 -22.53
N LYS A 8 30.38 120.57 -22.68
CA LYS A 8 30.75 121.92 -23.10
C LYS A 8 31.32 122.66 -21.88
N GLY A 9 32.44 123.35 -22.02
CA GLY A 9 33.06 124.08 -20.91
C GLY A 9 32.10 125.08 -20.25
N GLY A 10 32.01 125.05 -18.92
CA GLY A 10 31.29 126.04 -18.10
C GLY A 10 30.10 125.55 -17.27
N SER A 11 29.74 124.26 -17.29
CA SER A 11 28.63 123.69 -16.51
C SER A 11 29.10 122.61 -15.52
N GLY A 12 28.65 122.67 -14.26
CA GLY A 12 28.93 121.65 -13.24
C GLY A 12 28.50 120.26 -13.71
N GLY A 13 29.44 119.31 -13.68
CA GLY A 13 29.27 117.98 -14.24
C GLY A 13 28.43 117.06 -13.34
N VAL A 14 27.82 116.04 -13.96
CA VAL A 14 27.29 114.89 -13.24
C VAL A 14 28.50 114.14 -12.69
N THR A 15 28.64 114.12 -11.37
CA THR A 15 29.65 113.35 -10.65
C THR A 15 29.08 111.97 -10.30
N SER A 16 29.95 111.05 -9.91
CA SER A 16 29.56 109.79 -9.26
C SER A 16 28.56 110.02 -8.12
N SER A 17 28.66 111.12 -7.37
CA SER A 17 27.72 111.46 -6.31
C SER A 17 26.26 111.72 -6.77
N ASP A 18 26.05 112.00 -8.06
CA ASP A 18 24.73 112.19 -8.67
C ASP A 18 24.09 110.87 -9.16
N VAL A 19 24.83 109.75 -9.12
CA VAL A 19 24.37 108.42 -9.49
C VAL A 19 23.85 107.68 -8.24
N THR A 20 22.75 106.94 -8.36
CA THR A 20 22.17 106.17 -7.25
C THR A 20 22.57 104.68 -7.25
N VAL A 21 23.13 104.21 -8.37
CA VAL A 21 23.49 102.81 -8.60
C VAL A 21 24.97 102.58 -8.27
N SER A 22 25.28 101.57 -7.46
CA SER A 22 26.66 101.14 -7.16
C SER A 22 27.17 100.08 -8.15
N LYS A 23 28.48 99.81 -8.16
CA LYS A 23 29.08 98.72 -8.96
C LYS A 23 28.39 97.36 -8.76
N ALA A 24 27.96 97.04 -7.54
CA ALA A 24 27.25 95.80 -7.18
C ALA A 24 25.84 95.67 -7.80
N GLN A 25 25.30 96.75 -8.35
CA GLN A 25 23.99 96.79 -9.00
C GLN A 25 24.10 96.81 -10.54
N VAL A 26 25.31 96.85 -11.09
CA VAL A 26 25.57 96.84 -12.54
C VAL A 26 26.07 95.46 -12.98
N LEU A 27 25.63 95.00 -14.16
CA LEU A 27 26.03 93.73 -14.78
C LEU A 27 27.48 93.75 -15.27
N GLN A 28 28.25 92.68 -14.99
CA GLN A 28 29.59 92.48 -15.55
C GLN A 28 29.59 92.58 -17.09
N GLY A 29 30.66 93.15 -17.66
CA GLY A 29 30.75 93.45 -19.09
C GLY A 29 30.08 94.77 -19.52
N TYR A 30 29.28 95.40 -18.66
CA TYR A 30 28.77 96.75 -18.87
C TYR A 30 29.57 97.75 -18.03
N ARG A 31 29.86 98.92 -18.63
CA ARG A 31 30.65 99.99 -18.01
C ARG A 31 29.84 101.27 -17.91
N THR A 32 29.89 101.92 -16.75
CA THR A 32 29.20 103.18 -16.46
C THR A 32 29.90 103.91 -15.32
N ILE A 33 29.55 105.18 -15.10
CA ILE A 33 29.84 105.88 -13.85
C ILE A 33 28.83 105.38 -12.80
N THR A 34 29.30 105.04 -11.60
CA THR A 34 28.47 104.56 -10.47
C THR A 34 28.68 105.44 -9.24
N SER A 35 27.82 105.29 -8.23
CA SER A 35 27.90 106.08 -6.99
C SER A 35 29.19 105.87 -6.20
N ASP A 36 29.89 104.77 -6.47
CA ASP A 36 31.09 104.29 -5.80
C ASP A 36 32.29 104.19 -6.77
N SER A 37 32.26 104.89 -7.92
CA SER A 37 33.34 104.86 -8.91
C SER A 37 34.31 106.04 -8.89
N ASP A 38 34.18 106.98 -7.94
CA ASP A 38 35.06 108.16 -7.83
C ASP A 38 35.20 108.93 -9.16
N ASP A 39 34.06 109.21 -9.79
CA ASP A 39 33.92 109.85 -11.11
C ASP A 39 34.53 109.09 -12.29
N GLU A 40 35.10 107.90 -12.06
CA GLU A 40 35.67 107.05 -13.10
C GLU A 40 34.64 106.11 -13.72
N VAL A 41 34.90 105.70 -14.97
CA VAL A 41 34.12 104.64 -15.61
C VAL A 41 34.51 103.30 -14.99
N ALA A 42 33.57 102.66 -14.30
CA ALA A 42 33.76 101.37 -13.67
C ALA A 42 32.95 100.27 -14.36
N GLU A 43 33.41 99.03 -14.19
CA GLU A 43 32.69 97.83 -14.63
C GLU A 43 31.78 97.30 -13.53
N GLY A 44 30.60 96.79 -13.91
CA GLY A 44 29.65 96.19 -12.97
C GLY A 44 30.16 94.91 -12.32
N GLN A 45 29.59 94.54 -11.17
CA GLN A 45 29.97 93.38 -10.37
C GLN A 45 28.94 92.24 -10.36
N ILE A 46 27.70 92.41 -10.87
CA ILE A 46 26.72 91.30 -10.94
C ILE A 46 27.26 90.26 -11.92
N VAL A 47 27.50 89.05 -11.44
CA VAL A 47 28.01 87.93 -12.25
C VAL A 47 26.93 87.47 -13.23
N ASN A 48 27.28 87.39 -14.52
CA ASN A 48 26.45 86.75 -15.52
C ASN A 48 26.63 85.24 -15.45
N ARG A 49 25.57 84.52 -15.08
CA ARG A 49 25.57 83.06 -14.90
C ARG A 49 25.16 82.31 -16.19
N GLY A 50 24.79 83.03 -17.23
CA GLY A 50 24.26 82.44 -18.46
C GLY A 50 22.79 82.03 -18.35
N ASN A 51 22.36 81.10 -19.19
CA ASN A 51 20.95 80.70 -19.31
C ASN A 51 20.59 79.46 -18.49
N ILE A 52 21.47 78.47 -18.44
CA ILE A 52 21.26 77.22 -17.70
C ILE A 52 22.42 77.03 -16.74
N VAL A 53 22.11 76.80 -15.47
CA VAL A 53 23.09 76.48 -14.44
C VAL A 53 22.69 75.19 -13.72
N ASP A 54 23.66 74.42 -13.26
CA ASP A 54 23.39 73.37 -12.29
C ASP A 54 22.97 73.98 -10.94
N THR A 55 22.12 73.28 -10.21
CA THR A 55 21.69 73.69 -8.88
C THR A 55 22.86 73.79 -7.90
N SER A 56 22.90 74.86 -7.11
CA SER A 56 23.89 75.03 -6.03
C SER A 56 23.53 74.22 -4.78
N GLY A 57 22.29 73.78 -4.67
CA GLY A 57 21.82 72.93 -3.58
C GLY A 57 20.43 72.39 -3.89
N PHE A 58 20.26 71.07 -3.75
CA PHE A 58 18.98 70.41 -3.95
C PHE A 58 18.60 69.67 -2.68
N GLU A 59 17.43 69.99 -2.11
CA GLU A 59 16.97 69.40 -0.85
C GLU A 59 15.49 69.04 -0.90
N ASN A 60 15.15 67.96 -0.19
CA ASN A 60 13.77 67.57 0.05
C ASN A 60 13.22 68.38 1.23
N ALA A 61 12.54 69.49 0.93
CA ALA A 61 11.85 70.30 1.92
C ALA A 61 10.53 69.64 2.31
N HIS A 62 10.63 68.48 2.96
CA HIS A 62 9.49 67.65 3.35
C HIS A 62 8.48 68.41 4.23
N TRP A 63 8.92 69.47 4.93
CA TRP A 63 8.08 70.35 5.73
C TRP A 63 7.16 71.27 4.91
N ASP A 64 7.43 71.47 3.63
CA ASP A 64 6.60 72.24 2.69
C ASP A 64 6.14 71.40 1.48
N ALA A 65 6.29 70.07 1.57
CA ALA A 65 5.92 69.08 0.54
C ALA A 65 6.46 69.40 -0.87
N LYS A 66 7.66 69.98 -0.97
CA LYS A 66 8.31 70.37 -2.23
C LYS A 66 9.80 70.03 -2.21
N PHE A 67 10.40 69.99 -3.38
CA PHE A 67 11.85 70.03 -3.53
C PHE A 67 12.31 71.47 -3.76
N LEU A 68 13.39 71.87 -3.10
CA LEU A 68 14.01 73.18 -3.32
C LEU A 68 15.27 72.98 -4.16
N ALA A 69 15.31 73.65 -5.32
CA ALA A 69 16.51 73.80 -6.12
C ALA A 69 17.04 75.22 -5.96
N ARG A 70 18.21 75.35 -5.34
CA ARG A 70 18.87 76.62 -5.09
C ARG A 70 19.76 76.98 -6.28
N MET A 71 19.93 78.27 -6.49
CA MET A 71 20.80 78.85 -7.50
C MET A 71 21.67 79.92 -6.85
N GLU A 72 22.86 80.13 -7.40
CA GLU A 72 23.74 81.20 -6.95
C GLU A 72 23.13 82.59 -7.21
N GLN A 73 23.55 83.60 -6.46
CA GLN A 73 23.16 84.97 -6.79
C GLN A 73 23.83 85.42 -8.10
N GLY A 74 23.11 86.20 -8.92
CA GLY A 74 23.61 86.73 -10.19
C GLY A 74 22.52 87.08 -11.20
N PHE A 75 22.96 87.45 -12.39
CA PHE A 75 22.10 87.66 -13.56
C PHE A 75 22.00 86.39 -14.39
N TYR A 76 20.79 86.04 -14.79
CA TYR A 76 20.49 84.87 -15.61
C TYR A 76 19.90 85.31 -16.94
N SER A 77 20.60 85.03 -18.02
CA SER A 77 20.26 85.53 -19.35
C SER A 77 19.20 84.65 -20.02
N GLN A 78 18.30 85.25 -20.77
CA GLN A 78 17.44 84.54 -21.71
C GLN A 78 18.24 84.19 -22.97
N ASN A 79 18.12 82.95 -23.47
CA ASN A 79 18.77 82.52 -24.70
C ASN A 79 17.73 82.29 -25.81
N GLY A 80 17.54 83.29 -26.67
CA GLY A 80 16.48 83.27 -27.68
C GLY A 80 15.09 83.18 -27.03
N GLN A 81 14.39 82.07 -27.25
CA GLN A 81 13.08 81.80 -26.64
C GLN A 81 13.16 81.10 -25.26
N TRP A 82 14.33 80.61 -24.85
CA TRP A 82 14.48 79.80 -23.64
C TRP A 82 14.69 80.67 -22.40
N LYS A 83 13.73 80.62 -21.47
CA LYS A 83 13.86 81.25 -20.15
C LYS A 83 15.00 80.60 -19.35
N PRO A 84 15.68 81.36 -18.49
CA PRO A 84 16.73 80.79 -17.65
C PRO A 84 16.18 79.69 -16.73
N CYS A 85 16.99 78.65 -16.48
CA CYS A 85 16.57 77.53 -15.64
C CYS A 85 17.72 76.96 -14.80
N VAL A 86 17.34 76.22 -13.77
CA VAL A 86 18.24 75.45 -12.90
C VAL A 86 18.12 73.98 -13.27
N ALA A 87 19.24 73.38 -13.65
CA ALA A 87 19.36 71.95 -13.93
C ALA A 87 19.66 71.18 -12.64
N ILE A 88 19.07 69.99 -12.50
CA ILE A 88 19.31 69.09 -11.38
C ILE A 88 19.85 67.78 -11.96
N PRO A 89 21.09 67.39 -11.66
CA PRO A 89 21.62 66.11 -12.11
C PRO A 89 20.77 64.94 -11.60
N TYR A 90 20.52 63.94 -12.45
CA TYR A 90 19.70 62.78 -12.11
C TYR A 90 20.19 62.03 -10.87
N ALA A 91 21.51 61.89 -10.69
CA ALA A 91 22.08 61.27 -9.49
C ALA A 91 21.74 62.05 -8.20
N VAL A 92 21.74 63.39 -8.26
CA VAL A 92 21.37 64.25 -7.14
C VAL A 92 19.87 64.13 -6.85
N MET A 93 19.04 64.20 -7.91
CA MET A 93 17.58 64.00 -7.78
C MET A 93 17.27 62.64 -7.15
N ALA A 94 17.86 61.57 -7.66
CA ALA A 94 17.63 60.21 -7.17
C ALA A 94 18.02 60.05 -5.68
N SER A 95 19.17 60.59 -5.30
CA SER A 95 19.63 60.55 -3.91
C SER A 95 18.71 61.33 -2.97
N VAL A 96 18.35 62.57 -3.33
CA VAL A 96 17.58 63.47 -2.45
C VAL A 96 16.11 63.05 -2.36
N ALA A 97 15.54 62.53 -3.45
CA ALA A 97 14.17 62.03 -3.49
C ALA A 97 14.04 60.60 -2.92
N GLY A 98 15.14 59.95 -2.54
CA GLY A 98 15.11 58.60 -1.95
C GLY A 98 14.71 57.51 -2.95
N ILE A 99 15.14 57.64 -4.21
CA ILE A 99 14.81 56.69 -5.28
C ILE A 99 15.69 55.45 -5.14
N ASP A 100 15.09 54.35 -4.69
CA ASP A 100 15.75 53.05 -4.53
C ASP A 100 15.29 52.05 -5.60
N ALA A 101 16.24 51.51 -6.36
CA ALA A 101 15.99 50.48 -7.36
C ALA A 101 15.32 49.22 -6.77
N GLY A 102 15.68 48.83 -5.55
CA GLY A 102 15.15 47.67 -4.82
C GLY A 102 13.67 47.79 -4.44
N MET A 103 13.14 49.01 -4.45
CA MET A 103 11.75 49.33 -4.09
C MET A 103 10.86 49.61 -5.30
N MET A 104 11.39 49.50 -6.52
CA MET A 104 10.68 49.81 -7.76
C MET A 104 10.56 48.60 -8.68
N LEU A 105 9.46 48.54 -9.44
CA LEU A 105 9.26 47.56 -10.51
C LEU A 105 10.31 47.71 -11.60
N ASN A 106 10.76 46.60 -12.18
CA ASN A 106 11.84 46.57 -13.18
C ASN A 106 11.50 47.21 -14.54
N THR A 107 10.25 47.62 -14.73
CA THR A 107 9.76 48.39 -15.86
C THR A 107 9.74 49.90 -15.60
N LEU A 108 9.86 50.33 -14.33
CA LEU A 108 9.87 51.74 -13.94
C LEU A 108 11.30 52.28 -13.90
N THR A 109 11.51 53.46 -14.49
CA THR A 109 12.77 54.22 -14.38
C THR A 109 12.45 55.64 -13.95
N VAL A 110 13.08 56.10 -12.87
CA VAL A 110 12.89 57.47 -12.34
C VAL A 110 14.27 58.08 -12.10
N ALA A 111 14.51 59.29 -12.63
CA ALA A 111 15.80 59.98 -12.56
C ALA A 111 17.00 59.08 -12.91
N GLY A 112 16.88 58.28 -13.98
CA GLY A 112 17.93 57.36 -14.44
C GLY A 112 18.11 56.08 -13.62
N VAL A 113 17.43 55.93 -12.47
CA VAL A 113 17.45 54.70 -11.66
C VAL A 113 16.34 53.77 -12.13
N ARG A 114 16.71 52.57 -12.59
CA ARG A 114 15.78 51.51 -12.99
C ARG A 114 15.48 50.59 -11.82
N GLY A 115 14.21 50.25 -11.62
CA GLY A 115 13.80 49.29 -10.59
C GLY A 115 14.33 47.87 -10.80
N THR A 116 14.32 47.06 -9.75
CA THR A 116 14.78 45.66 -9.78
C THR A 116 13.73 44.63 -9.37
N ILE A 117 12.55 45.05 -8.90
CA ILE A 117 11.49 44.11 -8.53
C ILE A 117 10.95 43.46 -9.81
N PRO A 118 11.08 42.12 -9.98
CA PRO A 118 10.57 41.44 -11.16
C PRO A 118 9.04 41.42 -11.16
N ILE A 119 8.47 41.51 -12.36
CA ILE A 119 7.03 41.37 -12.59
C ILE A 119 6.75 39.97 -13.14
N TYR A 120 5.73 39.32 -12.57
CA TYR A 120 5.21 38.02 -13.00
C TYR A 120 3.74 38.15 -13.40
N GLY A 121 3.28 37.26 -14.29
CA GLY A 121 1.85 37.15 -14.62
C GLY A 121 1.04 36.51 -13.48
N ALA A 122 -0.25 36.32 -13.69
CA ALA A 122 -1.14 35.71 -12.69
C ALA A 122 -0.85 34.23 -12.46
N TRP A 123 -0.49 33.49 -13.51
CA TRP A 123 -0.35 32.04 -13.47
C TRP A 123 1.12 31.63 -13.35
N ASN A 124 1.50 31.09 -12.19
CA ASN A 124 2.88 30.72 -11.91
C ASN A 124 2.97 29.28 -11.41
N ALA A 125 4.05 28.60 -11.76
CA ALA A 125 4.41 27.35 -11.12
C ALA A 125 5.09 27.61 -9.77
N ALA A 126 4.85 26.73 -8.79
CA ALA A 126 5.55 26.73 -7.53
C ALA A 126 7.05 26.56 -7.77
N SER A 127 7.86 27.37 -7.07
CA SER A 127 9.31 27.18 -7.05
C SER A 127 9.71 25.97 -6.20
N GLU A 128 8.87 25.62 -5.23
CA GLU A 128 9.08 24.52 -4.29
C GLU A 128 7.72 24.09 -3.70
N VAL A 129 7.51 22.77 -3.59
CA VAL A 129 6.37 22.18 -2.86
C VAL A 129 6.90 21.54 -1.59
N ILE A 130 6.40 22.00 -0.44
CA ILE A 130 6.94 21.63 0.87
C ILE A 130 5.86 20.93 1.67
N ASN A 131 6.18 19.71 2.10
CA ASN A 131 5.39 19.00 3.10
C ASN A 131 5.84 19.44 4.50
N ALA A 132 5.08 20.36 5.12
CA ALA A 132 5.38 20.92 6.43
C ALA A 132 4.96 19.93 7.54
N THR A 133 5.78 18.91 7.73
CA THR A 133 5.56 17.85 8.74
C THR A 133 5.68 18.33 10.18
N TRP A 134 6.22 19.54 10.39
CA TRP A 134 6.37 20.19 11.70
C TRP A 134 5.10 20.93 12.17
N GLU A 135 4.08 21.07 11.33
CA GLU A 135 2.83 21.75 11.71
C GLU A 135 1.72 20.78 12.14
N ASN A 136 0.80 21.27 12.96
CA ASN A 136 -0.39 20.54 13.38
C ASN A 136 -1.65 21.43 13.28
N PRO A 137 -2.61 21.15 12.38
CA PRO A 137 -2.59 20.05 11.40
C PRO A 137 -1.47 20.24 10.37
N LYS A 138 -1.00 19.12 9.80
CA LYS A 138 0.04 19.13 8.75
C LYS A 138 -0.45 19.92 7.54
N LYS A 139 0.47 20.63 6.88
CA LYS A 139 0.17 21.47 5.70
C LYS A 139 1.12 21.21 4.55
N ILE A 140 0.68 21.59 3.35
CA ILE A 140 1.51 21.64 2.15
C ILE A 140 1.63 23.10 1.74
N TYR A 141 2.86 23.60 1.67
CA TYR A 141 3.15 24.95 1.20
C TYR A 141 3.63 24.94 -0.24
N PHE A 142 3.18 25.93 -1.01
CA PHE A 142 3.61 26.20 -2.36
C PHE A 142 4.39 27.51 -2.32
N ARG A 143 5.72 27.44 -2.46
CA ARG A 143 6.55 28.65 -2.50
C ARG A 143 6.55 29.23 -3.91
N PHE A 144 6.66 30.55 -3.97
CA PHE A 144 6.77 31.31 -5.21
C PHE A 144 7.94 32.30 -5.10
N LYS A 145 8.37 32.82 -6.25
CA LYS A 145 9.47 33.76 -6.33
C LYS A 145 9.09 35.09 -5.67
N LYS A 146 10.06 35.83 -5.14
CA LYS A 146 9.79 37.20 -4.69
C LYS A 146 9.57 38.11 -5.90
N GLY A 147 8.52 38.91 -5.89
CA GLY A 147 8.21 39.84 -6.99
C GLY A 147 6.82 40.43 -6.89
N TYR A 148 6.46 41.18 -7.93
CA TYR A 148 5.12 41.73 -8.12
C TYR A 148 4.33 40.86 -9.08
N TYR A 149 3.10 40.49 -8.69
CA TYR A 149 2.28 39.55 -9.43
C TYR A 149 1.03 40.25 -9.95
N LEU A 150 0.84 40.18 -11.27
CA LEU A 150 -0.32 40.78 -11.93
C LEU A 150 -1.54 39.88 -11.83
N GLU A 151 -2.72 40.50 -11.78
CA GLU A 151 -4.00 39.82 -11.99
C GLU A 151 -4.21 39.52 -13.48
N ASP A 152 -5.06 38.52 -13.76
CA ASP A 152 -5.52 38.21 -15.11
C ASP A 152 -7.04 38.41 -15.17
N GLY A 153 -7.46 39.63 -15.51
CA GLY A 153 -8.86 40.04 -15.43
C GLY A 153 -9.38 40.00 -14.00
N GLN A 154 -10.30 39.07 -13.71
CA GLN A 154 -10.86 38.86 -12.36
C GLN A 154 -10.06 37.85 -11.52
N TYR A 155 -9.06 37.18 -12.10
CA TYR A 155 -8.34 36.11 -11.43
C TYR A 155 -7.14 36.64 -10.65
N PRO A 156 -7.09 36.42 -9.32
CA PRO A 156 -5.95 36.80 -8.52
C PRO A 156 -4.73 35.91 -8.85
N PRO A 157 -3.50 36.40 -8.57
CA PRO A 157 -2.29 35.60 -8.74
C PRO A 157 -2.37 34.24 -8.06
N SER A 158 -1.97 33.22 -8.80
CA SER A 158 -2.09 31.83 -8.38
C SER A 158 -0.79 31.07 -8.60
N VAL A 159 -0.53 30.13 -7.71
CA VAL A 159 0.62 29.23 -7.76
C VAL A 159 0.09 27.81 -7.91
N SER A 160 0.54 27.12 -8.95
CA SER A 160 0.20 25.71 -9.20
C SER A 160 1.40 24.80 -8.93
N ALA A 161 1.14 23.55 -8.58
CA ALA A 161 2.13 22.49 -8.73
C ALA A 161 1.49 21.29 -9.41
N THR A 162 2.32 20.43 -9.99
CA THR A 162 1.83 19.20 -10.60
C THR A 162 1.46 18.18 -9.53
N TYR A 163 0.57 17.24 -9.86
CA TYR A 163 0.28 16.11 -8.96
C TYR A 163 1.53 15.33 -8.60
N LYS A 164 2.50 15.21 -9.52
CA LYS A 164 3.79 14.55 -9.28
C LYS A 164 4.61 15.27 -8.21
N ASP A 165 4.66 16.60 -8.23
CA ASP A 165 5.41 17.38 -7.24
C ASP A 165 4.81 17.21 -5.84
N VAL A 166 3.48 17.23 -5.75
CA VAL A 166 2.75 17.00 -4.50
C VAL A 166 2.96 15.56 -4.01
N ALA A 167 2.82 14.57 -4.90
CA ALA A 167 3.04 13.16 -4.57
C ALA A 167 4.47 12.91 -4.03
N ASN A 168 5.47 13.51 -4.67
CA ASN A 168 6.86 13.43 -4.22
C ASN A 168 7.05 14.09 -2.84
N ALA A 169 6.49 15.28 -2.63
CA ALA A 169 6.60 16.01 -1.36
C ALA A 169 5.98 15.23 -0.18
N VAL A 170 4.85 14.53 -0.42
CA VAL A 170 4.15 13.77 0.62
C VAL A 170 4.55 12.29 0.69
N GLY A 171 5.46 11.84 -0.18
CA GLY A 171 6.02 10.48 -0.13
C GLY A 171 5.11 9.39 -0.68
N ILE A 172 4.19 9.74 -1.60
CA ILE A 172 3.36 8.79 -2.34
C ILE A 172 4.24 8.06 -3.35
N ARG A 173 4.19 6.73 -3.34
CA ARG A 173 5.01 5.86 -4.21
C ARG A 173 4.18 4.67 -4.68
N ALA A 174 4.34 4.29 -5.94
CA ALA A 174 3.63 3.18 -6.57
C ALA A 174 3.71 1.87 -5.76
N ASN A 175 4.88 1.56 -5.20
CA ASN A 175 5.12 0.36 -4.40
C ASN A 175 4.51 0.39 -2.98
N LYS A 176 3.74 1.42 -2.65
CA LYS A 176 2.99 1.54 -1.39
C LYS A 176 1.48 1.60 -1.61
N ILE A 177 1.03 1.42 -2.85
CA ILE A 177 -0.36 1.60 -3.28
C ILE A 177 -0.82 0.31 -3.95
N LEU A 178 -2.06 -0.10 -3.70
CA LEU A 178 -2.69 -1.25 -4.34
C LEU A 178 -2.80 -1.04 -5.85
N ASP A 179 -2.70 -2.11 -6.62
CA ASP A 179 -2.62 -2.08 -8.08
C ASP A 179 -3.83 -1.50 -8.82
N ASP A 180 -4.99 -1.35 -8.16
CA ASP A 180 -6.19 -0.69 -8.68
C ASP A 180 -6.34 0.77 -8.27
N GLU A 181 -5.48 1.25 -7.38
CA GLU A 181 -5.57 2.61 -6.85
C GLU A 181 -4.65 3.56 -7.61
N ASN A 182 -5.14 4.78 -7.85
CA ASN A 182 -4.38 5.88 -8.44
C ASN A 182 -4.45 7.11 -7.54
N ILE A 183 -3.33 7.45 -6.92
CA ILE A 183 -3.25 8.59 -5.99
C ILE A 183 -2.34 9.66 -6.59
N LEU A 184 -2.91 10.84 -6.87
CA LEU A 184 -2.19 11.97 -7.48
C LEU A 184 -1.42 11.56 -8.75
N GLY A 185 -2.05 10.77 -9.62
CA GLY A 185 -1.45 10.28 -10.86
C GLY A 185 -0.44 9.14 -10.69
N THR A 186 -0.17 8.68 -9.46
CA THR A 186 0.71 7.54 -9.18
C THR A 186 -0.11 6.26 -9.13
N GLN A 187 0.03 5.41 -10.15
CA GLN A 187 -0.58 4.08 -10.17
C GLN A 187 0.11 3.15 -9.17
N GLY A 188 -0.67 2.43 -8.36
CA GLY A 188 -0.11 1.43 -7.47
C GLY A 188 0.44 0.20 -8.16
N THR A 189 1.33 -0.50 -7.47
CA THR A 189 1.99 -1.72 -7.97
C THR A 189 1.96 -2.86 -6.97
N ILE A 190 1.25 -2.73 -5.84
CA ILE A 190 1.07 -3.85 -4.91
C ILE A 190 -0.04 -4.73 -5.49
N PRO A 191 0.30 -5.94 -5.98
CA PRO A 191 -0.70 -6.81 -6.58
C PRO A 191 -1.65 -7.33 -5.50
N ARG A 192 -2.92 -7.48 -5.87
CA ARG A 192 -3.93 -8.03 -4.97
C ARG A 192 -4.24 -9.48 -5.29
N TRP A 193 -4.41 -10.28 -4.25
CA TRP A 193 -4.96 -11.63 -4.35
C TRP A 193 -6.42 -11.61 -3.90
N ILE A 194 -7.31 -11.52 -4.88
CA ILE A 194 -8.74 -11.23 -4.69
C ILE A 194 -9.53 -12.54 -4.73
N CYS A 195 -10.40 -12.72 -3.74
CA CYS A 195 -11.39 -13.80 -3.73
C CYS A 195 -12.60 -13.42 -4.60
N THR A 196 -12.81 -14.13 -5.71
CA THR A 196 -13.98 -13.92 -6.58
C THR A 196 -15.11 -14.93 -6.33
N THR A 197 -14.94 -15.83 -5.36
CA THR A 197 -15.77 -17.01 -5.10
C THR A 197 -16.49 -16.94 -3.73
N ALA A 198 -17.02 -15.77 -3.39
CA ALA A 198 -17.88 -15.56 -2.21
C ALA A 198 -17.20 -15.84 -0.84
N GLY A 199 -15.92 -15.48 -0.69
CA GLY A 199 -15.23 -15.39 0.62
C GLY A 199 -14.21 -16.48 0.93
N VAL A 200 -14.09 -17.50 0.06
CA VAL A 200 -13.06 -18.55 0.16
C VAL A 200 -12.11 -18.47 -1.04
N ILE A 201 -10.83 -18.20 -0.78
CA ILE A 201 -9.78 -18.10 -1.81
C ILE A 201 -8.99 -19.40 -1.91
N THR A 202 -8.84 -19.93 -3.12
CA THR A 202 -8.08 -21.18 -3.37
C THR A 202 -6.59 -20.90 -3.31
N ALA A 203 -5.81 -21.81 -2.71
CA ALA A 203 -4.35 -21.75 -2.64
C ALA A 203 -3.71 -21.52 -4.02
N LEU A 204 -2.57 -20.83 -4.06
CA LEU A 204 -1.83 -20.64 -5.31
C LEU A 204 -1.46 -22.02 -5.89
N ASN A 205 -1.87 -22.27 -7.14
CA ASN A 205 -1.72 -23.56 -7.83
C ASN A 205 -2.37 -24.77 -7.13
N GLY A 206 -3.27 -24.55 -6.17
CA GLY A 206 -3.83 -25.63 -5.34
C GLY A 206 -2.80 -26.27 -4.41
N GLU A 207 -1.66 -25.61 -4.15
CA GLU A 207 -0.57 -26.17 -3.36
C GLU A 207 -0.78 -25.96 -1.86
N GLY A 208 -0.50 -27.03 -1.10
CA GLY A 208 -0.46 -27.00 0.35
C GLY A 208 0.18 -28.28 0.90
N PHE A 209 0.56 -28.25 2.18
CA PHE A 209 1.18 -29.38 2.85
C PHE A 209 0.86 -29.38 4.35
N VAL A 210 0.92 -30.55 4.97
CA VAL A 210 0.87 -30.66 6.44
C VAL A 210 2.20 -30.20 7.02
N TRP A 211 2.14 -29.35 8.04
CA TRP A 211 3.30 -28.82 8.73
C TRP A 211 3.13 -28.92 10.25
N ASP A 212 4.19 -29.36 10.91
CA ASP A 212 4.33 -29.30 12.36
C ASP A 212 5.06 -28.00 12.73
N ASP A 213 4.36 -27.06 13.36
CA ASP A 213 4.92 -25.77 13.74
C ASP A 213 5.96 -25.93 14.86
N THR A 214 7.24 -25.89 14.48
CA THR A 214 8.41 -25.95 15.36
C THR A 214 8.97 -24.57 15.71
N SER A 215 8.32 -23.48 15.28
CA SER A 215 8.82 -22.09 15.41
C SER A 215 8.66 -21.47 16.79
N ASN A 216 8.42 -22.27 17.85
CA ASN A 216 8.05 -21.82 19.20
C ASN A 216 6.72 -21.05 19.30
N ALA A 217 5.96 -20.90 18.20
CA ALA A 217 4.67 -20.24 18.19
C ALA A 217 3.50 -21.15 18.63
N GLY A 218 3.76 -22.42 18.95
CA GLY A 218 2.81 -23.32 19.62
C GLY A 218 1.56 -23.70 18.83
N ARG A 219 1.54 -23.51 17.50
CA ARG A 219 0.35 -23.81 16.67
C ARG A 219 0.09 -25.30 16.48
N GLY A 220 1.06 -26.15 16.77
CA GLY A 220 0.97 -27.61 16.58
C GLY A 220 0.91 -28.00 15.09
N ARG A 221 0.23 -29.12 14.79
CA ARG A 221 0.07 -29.63 13.42
C ARG A 221 -1.06 -28.92 12.69
N GLY A 222 -0.83 -28.47 11.46
CA GLY A 222 -1.87 -27.94 10.58
C GLY A 222 -1.56 -28.05 9.10
N ILE A 223 -2.47 -27.54 8.28
CA ILE A 223 -2.30 -27.47 6.82
C ILE A 223 -1.87 -26.05 6.45
N VAL A 224 -0.71 -25.93 5.83
CA VAL A 224 -0.19 -24.70 5.24
C VAL A 224 -0.57 -24.67 3.77
N VAL A 225 -1.11 -23.55 3.31
CA VAL A 225 -1.46 -23.31 1.91
C VAL A 225 -0.53 -22.28 1.30
N ARG A 226 -0.14 -22.47 0.04
CA ARG A 226 0.73 -21.53 -0.66
C ARG A 226 -0.03 -20.24 -0.99
N ILE A 227 0.60 -19.10 -0.71
CA ILE A 227 0.12 -17.77 -1.08
C ILE A 227 1.08 -17.14 -2.13
N PRO A 228 0.61 -16.24 -3.00
CA PRO A 228 1.48 -15.49 -3.90
C PRO A 228 2.40 -14.53 -3.14
N ASP A 229 3.67 -14.45 -3.57
CA ASP A 229 4.64 -13.55 -2.97
C ASP A 229 4.26 -12.09 -3.20
N LYS A 230 4.47 -11.23 -2.19
CA LYS A 230 4.28 -9.76 -2.26
C LYS A 230 2.83 -9.30 -2.56
N HIS A 231 1.84 -10.18 -2.47
CA HIS A 231 0.44 -9.83 -2.68
C HIS A 231 -0.25 -9.39 -1.39
N PHE A 232 -1.14 -8.40 -1.52
CA PHE A 232 -2.12 -8.08 -0.50
C PHE A 232 -3.33 -9.02 -0.61
N ILE A 233 -3.76 -9.63 0.48
CA ILE A 233 -4.96 -10.49 0.51
C ILE A 233 -6.16 -9.63 0.91
N GLN A 234 -7.17 -9.58 0.04
CA GLN A 234 -8.40 -8.81 0.26
C GLN A 234 -9.61 -9.74 0.27
N ASP A 235 -10.56 -9.48 1.16
CA ASP A 235 -11.86 -10.18 1.24
C ASP A 235 -11.76 -11.71 1.38
N ALA A 236 -10.68 -12.20 1.99
CA ALA A 236 -10.52 -13.60 2.35
C ALA A 236 -10.78 -13.78 3.86
N SER A 237 -11.63 -14.77 4.21
CA SER A 237 -11.98 -15.03 5.61
C SER A 237 -11.05 -16.02 6.32
N TYR A 238 -10.27 -16.83 5.59
CA TYR A 238 -9.47 -17.91 6.16
C TYR A 238 -8.16 -18.15 5.39
N VAL A 239 -7.05 -18.32 6.12
CA VAL A 239 -5.77 -18.91 5.66
C VAL A 239 -5.17 -19.64 6.88
N PHE A 240 -4.70 -20.87 6.70
CA PHE A 240 -4.37 -21.89 7.73
C PHE A 240 -5.58 -22.58 8.39
N LEU A 241 -5.61 -23.91 8.27
CA LEU A 241 -6.60 -24.79 8.92
C LEU A 241 -5.88 -25.74 9.89
N ALA A 242 -6.03 -25.51 11.19
CA ALA A 242 -5.54 -26.42 12.21
C ALA A 242 -6.17 -27.81 12.03
N SER A 243 -5.32 -28.84 11.97
CA SER A 243 -5.75 -30.20 11.65
C SER A 243 -5.08 -31.19 12.61
N PRO A 244 -5.38 -31.08 13.92
CA PRO A 244 -4.64 -31.77 14.97
C PRO A 244 -4.73 -33.29 14.89
N ASN A 245 -5.68 -33.85 14.13
CA ASN A 245 -5.87 -35.29 13.98
C ASN A 245 -5.31 -35.86 12.67
N VAL A 246 -4.72 -35.04 11.78
CA VAL A 246 -4.15 -35.51 10.50
C VAL A 246 -2.79 -36.18 10.74
N TYR A 247 -2.87 -37.41 11.24
CA TYR A 247 -1.75 -38.31 11.48
C TYR A 247 -1.89 -39.57 10.63
N PRO A 248 -0.78 -40.21 10.20
CA PRO A 248 -0.83 -41.46 9.44
C PRO A 248 -1.75 -42.52 10.05
N GLN A 249 -1.70 -42.71 11.37
CA GLN A 249 -2.51 -43.70 12.09
C GLN A 249 -4.02 -43.41 12.11
N ASN A 250 -4.44 -42.19 11.79
CA ASN A 250 -5.85 -41.81 11.73
C ASN A 250 -6.42 -41.87 10.31
N LEU A 251 -5.55 -41.99 9.29
CA LEU A 251 -5.92 -42.01 7.88
C LEU A 251 -5.90 -43.44 7.33
N VAL A 252 -6.85 -43.76 6.46
CA VAL A 252 -6.93 -45.06 5.77
C VAL A 252 -5.61 -45.37 5.07
N LYS A 253 -5.13 -46.61 5.22
CA LYS A 253 -3.86 -47.04 4.65
C LYS A 253 -3.78 -46.74 3.16
N ASN A 254 -2.61 -46.26 2.72
CA ASN A 254 -2.29 -45.89 1.34
C ASN A 254 -3.08 -44.70 0.76
N ILE A 255 -3.96 -44.04 1.52
CA ILE A 255 -4.59 -42.78 1.10
C ILE A 255 -3.69 -41.61 1.48
N ASN A 256 -3.30 -40.80 0.50
CA ASN A 256 -2.54 -39.56 0.75
C ASN A 256 -3.49 -38.38 0.90
N ILE A 257 -3.39 -37.68 2.02
CA ILE A 257 -4.05 -36.39 2.24
C ILE A 257 -2.95 -35.35 2.47
N ASN A 258 -2.77 -34.47 1.48
CA ASN A 258 -1.87 -33.31 1.56
C ASN A 258 -0.45 -33.66 2.06
N GLY A 259 0.11 -34.77 1.57
CA GLY A 259 1.47 -35.22 1.87
C GLY A 259 1.59 -36.25 3.00
N ILE A 260 0.52 -36.53 3.75
CA ILE A 260 0.50 -37.58 4.76
C ILE A 260 -0.22 -38.82 4.20
N THR A 261 0.53 -39.91 4.04
CA THR A 261 -0.03 -41.21 3.64
C THR A 261 -0.52 -41.96 4.87
N GLY A 262 -1.76 -42.41 4.84
CA GLY A 262 -2.35 -43.16 5.94
C GLY A 262 -1.72 -44.53 6.15
N THR A 263 -1.78 -44.99 7.40
CA THR A 263 -1.28 -46.29 7.86
C THR A 263 -2.36 -47.11 8.57
N ARG A 264 -3.60 -46.62 8.63
CA ARG A 264 -4.69 -47.31 9.34
C ARG A 264 -5.29 -48.43 8.49
N ASP A 265 -5.08 -49.66 8.92
CA ASP A 265 -5.75 -50.87 8.40
C ASP A 265 -7.13 -51.02 9.09
N TYR A 266 -8.24 -50.96 8.36
CA TYR A 266 -9.60 -51.02 8.92
C TYR A 266 -10.19 -52.45 8.92
N ILE A 267 -11.04 -52.74 9.92
CA ILE A 267 -12.11 -53.76 9.84
C ILE A 267 -13.27 -53.12 9.07
N ASP A 268 -13.67 -53.72 7.95
CA ASP A 268 -14.81 -53.25 7.17
C ASP A 268 -16.10 -53.82 7.78
N LEU A 269 -17.05 -52.94 8.14
CA LEU A 269 -18.40 -53.38 8.45
C LEU A 269 -19.07 -53.89 7.17
N ILE A 270 -19.51 -55.14 7.19
CA ILE A 270 -20.26 -55.73 6.08
C ILE A 270 -21.74 -55.77 6.47
N SER A 271 -22.62 -55.29 5.60
CA SER A 271 -24.06 -55.49 5.75
C SER A 271 -24.34 -56.98 5.98
N PRO A 272 -25.05 -57.38 7.07
CA PRO A 272 -25.21 -58.77 7.42
C PRO A 272 -25.69 -59.62 6.24
N THR A 273 -24.85 -60.55 5.79
CA THR A 273 -25.10 -61.34 4.57
C THR A 273 -24.79 -62.80 4.83
N TRP A 274 -25.59 -63.69 4.27
CA TRP A 274 -25.41 -65.14 4.41
C TRP A 274 -24.25 -65.65 3.57
N LEU A 275 -23.51 -66.62 4.13
CA LEU A 275 -22.43 -67.30 3.43
C LEU A 275 -22.96 -68.13 2.24
N SER A 276 -24.11 -68.79 2.42
CA SER A 276 -24.82 -69.56 1.40
C SER A 276 -26.20 -68.95 1.10
N ASP A 277 -26.65 -69.02 -0.17
CA ASP A 277 -27.98 -68.55 -0.59
C ASP A 277 -29.14 -69.36 0.01
N ALA A 278 -28.86 -70.61 0.37
CA ALA A 278 -29.82 -71.51 0.98
C ALA A 278 -29.30 -72.04 2.33
N THR A 279 -30.23 -72.37 3.22
CA THR A 279 -29.93 -73.07 4.47
C THR A 279 -29.30 -74.43 4.18
N LEU A 280 -28.17 -74.72 4.82
CA LEU A 280 -27.46 -75.98 4.71
C LEU A 280 -28.17 -77.03 5.57
N ASN A 281 -28.73 -78.06 4.92
CA ASN A 281 -29.41 -79.16 5.59
C ASN A 281 -28.46 -80.37 5.70
N LEU A 282 -28.04 -80.70 6.91
CA LEU A 282 -27.00 -81.68 7.20
C LEU A 282 -27.60 -82.91 7.89
N GLN A 283 -27.25 -84.09 7.38
CA GLN A 283 -27.45 -85.36 8.08
C GLN A 283 -26.19 -85.68 8.89
N VAL A 284 -26.24 -85.44 10.20
CA VAL A 284 -25.11 -85.56 11.11
C VAL A 284 -25.10 -86.96 11.72
N ASN A 285 -23.93 -87.57 11.87
CA ASN A 285 -23.70 -88.81 12.62
C ASN A 285 -22.31 -88.80 13.25
N THR A 286 -21.89 -89.91 13.88
CA THR A 286 -20.58 -89.99 14.56
C THR A 286 -19.37 -90.00 13.63
N VAL A 287 -19.58 -90.16 12.31
CA VAL A 287 -18.53 -90.14 11.29
C VAL A 287 -18.37 -88.72 10.76
N GLU A 288 -17.13 -88.27 10.60
CA GLU A 288 -16.84 -86.96 10.01
C GLU A 288 -17.26 -86.92 8.54
N LYS A 289 -17.99 -85.87 8.20
CA LYS A 289 -18.44 -85.55 6.85
C LYS A 289 -17.90 -84.19 6.45
N GLU A 290 -17.80 -83.96 5.15
CA GLU A 290 -17.26 -82.73 4.58
C GLU A 290 -18.21 -82.20 3.52
N ILE A 291 -18.40 -80.88 3.51
CA ILE A 291 -19.07 -80.16 2.43
C ILE A 291 -18.27 -78.92 2.04
N HIS A 292 -18.42 -78.53 0.77
CA HIS A 292 -17.87 -77.29 0.23
C HIS A 292 -18.99 -76.26 0.06
N ILE A 293 -18.72 -75.02 0.47
CA ILE A 293 -19.63 -73.87 0.39
C ILE A 293 -18.94 -72.79 -0.45
N PRO A 294 -19.55 -72.34 -1.56
CA PRO A 294 -18.97 -71.32 -2.43
C PRO A 294 -18.60 -70.04 -1.69
N ASN A 295 -17.38 -69.53 -1.86
CA ASN A 295 -16.99 -68.25 -1.25
C ASN A 295 -17.43 -67.06 -2.10
N LYS A 296 -18.37 -66.27 -1.57
CA LYS A 296 -18.82 -65.02 -2.20
C LYS A 296 -18.03 -63.78 -1.78
N PHE A 297 -17.04 -63.96 -0.90
CA PHE A 297 -16.32 -62.90 -0.20
C PHE A 297 -14.82 -62.99 -0.46
N THR A 298 -14.45 -63.20 -1.73
CA THR A 298 -13.06 -63.37 -2.15
C THR A 298 -12.20 -62.12 -1.91
N GLN A 299 -12.82 -60.94 -1.87
CA GLN A 299 -12.18 -59.64 -1.61
C GLN A 299 -11.66 -59.46 -0.19
N TYR A 300 -12.15 -60.25 0.77
CA TYR A 300 -11.69 -60.20 2.15
C TYR A 300 -10.67 -61.31 2.39
N ASN A 301 -9.72 -61.01 3.27
CA ASN A 301 -8.64 -61.91 3.67
C ASN A 301 -8.99 -62.69 4.94
N GLY A 302 -9.90 -62.15 5.75
CA GLY A 302 -10.65 -62.91 6.75
C GLY A 302 -12.02 -62.30 7.03
N LEU A 303 -12.88 -63.10 7.65
CA LEU A 303 -14.28 -62.78 7.91
C LEU A 303 -14.66 -63.10 9.35
N PHE A 304 -15.55 -62.29 9.91
CA PHE A 304 -16.25 -62.58 11.16
C PHE A 304 -17.67 -63.05 10.85
N LEU A 305 -17.95 -64.32 11.15
CA LEU A 305 -19.19 -65.01 10.82
C LEU A 305 -19.94 -65.48 12.06
N LYS A 306 -21.26 -65.40 12.06
CA LYS A 306 -22.11 -65.98 13.10
C LYS A 306 -22.74 -67.28 12.64
N VAL A 307 -22.65 -68.34 13.42
CA VAL A 307 -23.35 -69.61 13.10
C VAL A 307 -24.81 -69.51 13.52
N ILE A 308 -25.72 -69.73 12.58
CA ILE A 308 -27.18 -69.71 12.80
C ILE A 308 -27.74 -71.09 12.50
N ILE A 309 -28.52 -71.64 13.42
CA ILE A 309 -29.14 -72.97 13.33
C ILE A 309 -30.66 -72.84 13.44
N TRP A 310 -31.39 -73.61 12.63
CA TRP A 310 -32.85 -73.64 12.59
C TRP A 310 -33.43 -74.99 13.00
N GLY A 311 -34.65 -74.94 13.54
CA GLY A 311 -35.49 -76.12 13.75
C GLY A 311 -35.02 -77.07 14.87
N SER A 312 -34.20 -76.60 15.80
CA SER A 312 -33.69 -77.40 16.92
C SER A 312 -33.65 -76.60 18.22
N THR A 313 -33.90 -77.25 19.37
CA THR A 313 -33.70 -76.65 20.69
C THR A 313 -32.21 -76.59 20.99
N LEU A 314 -31.67 -75.37 20.99
CA LEU A 314 -30.25 -75.12 21.29
C LEU A 314 -30.08 -74.98 22.80
N ASP A 315 -29.19 -75.80 23.36
CA ASP A 315 -28.86 -75.80 24.80
C ASP A 315 -27.56 -75.04 25.11
N GLY A 316 -26.97 -74.41 24.08
CA GLY A 316 -25.76 -73.59 24.18
C GLY A 316 -24.69 -73.94 23.14
N TYR A 317 -23.71 -73.05 23.00
CA TYR A 317 -22.51 -73.20 22.16
C TYR A 317 -21.26 -73.26 23.05
N TYR A 318 -20.23 -73.99 22.65
CA TYR A 318 -18.96 -74.12 23.38
C TYR A 318 -17.78 -73.69 22.49
N LYS A 319 -17.01 -72.71 23.01
CA LYS A 319 -15.85 -71.90 22.50
C LYS A 319 -16.28 -70.45 22.16
N ASP A 320 -16.01 -69.40 22.93
CA ASP A 320 -14.92 -69.06 23.87
C ASP A 320 -15.40 -67.96 24.88
N SER A 321 -14.79 -67.92 26.07
CA SER A 321 -14.73 -66.85 27.07
C SER A 321 -16.04 -66.20 27.57
N ASN A 322 -16.34 -66.44 28.86
CA ASN A 322 -17.25 -65.67 29.72
C ASN A 322 -18.77 -65.73 29.44
N GLY A 323 -19.32 -66.94 29.37
CA GLY A 323 -20.55 -67.27 30.11
C GLY A 323 -21.78 -66.37 29.94
N GLY A 324 -22.12 -66.00 28.69
CA GLY A 324 -23.37 -65.31 28.36
C GLY A 324 -23.85 -65.68 26.96
N ALA A 325 -25.16 -65.82 26.77
CA ALA A 325 -25.77 -66.19 25.49
C ALA A 325 -25.53 -65.11 24.43
N CYS A 326 -24.52 -65.31 23.57
CA CYS A 326 -24.31 -64.52 22.37
C CYS A 326 -24.12 -65.44 21.14
N PRO A 327 -24.65 -65.07 19.96
CA PRO A 327 -24.42 -65.80 18.72
C PRO A 327 -22.92 -65.74 18.39
N CYS A 328 -22.25 -66.88 18.51
CA CYS A 328 -20.81 -67.08 18.31
C CYS A 328 -20.28 -66.32 17.08
N VAL A 329 -19.16 -65.61 17.22
CA VAL A 329 -18.45 -65.02 16.08
C VAL A 329 -17.23 -65.90 15.78
N LEU A 330 -17.23 -66.54 14.62
CA LEU A 330 -16.10 -67.25 14.04
C LEU A 330 -15.24 -66.27 13.25
N ALA A 331 -13.94 -66.23 13.55
CA ALA A 331 -12.97 -65.58 12.68
C ALA A 331 -12.35 -66.65 11.75
N VAL A 332 -12.61 -66.55 10.45
CA VAL A 332 -12.00 -67.45 9.46
C VAL A 332 -11.10 -66.62 8.54
N THR A 333 -9.87 -67.07 8.34
CA THR A 333 -8.85 -66.36 7.56
C THR A 333 -8.29 -67.27 6.45
N ASN A 334 -7.52 -66.68 5.53
CA ASN A 334 -6.83 -67.41 4.47
C ASN A 334 -5.51 -68.06 4.94
N TRP A 335 -5.11 -67.82 6.19
CA TRP A 335 -3.79 -68.20 6.71
C TRP A 335 -3.85 -69.21 7.84
N ASP A 336 -4.99 -69.32 8.52
CA ASP A 336 -5.19 -70.23 9.64
C ASP A 336 -5.99 -71.45 9.19
N GLY A 337 -5.66 -72.63 9.70
CA GLY A 337 -6.25 -73.93 9.34
C GLY A 337 -7.72 -74.14 9.74
N GLY A 338 -8.51 -73.06 9.79
CA GLY A 338 -9.94 -73.04 10.10
C GLY A 338 -10.30 -72.66 11.53
N ALA A 339 -11.57 -72.27 11.68
CA ALA A 339 -12.19 -72.01 12.97
C ALA A 339 -12.99 -73.24 13.42
N ASN A 340 -12.61 -73.79 14.57
CA ASN A 340 -13.31 -74.89 15.22
C ASN A 340 -14.48 -74.38 16.05
N PHE A 341 -15.60 -75.08 15.98
CA PHE A 341 -16.76 -74.80 16.79
C PHE A 341 -17.52 -76.02 17.29
N THR A 342 -18.29 -75.81 18.34
CA THR A 342 -19.10 -76.86 18.94
C THR A 342 -20.45 -76.30 19.38
N VAL A 343 -21.54 -76.91 18.94
CA VAL A 343 -22.91 -76.53 19.30
C VAL A 343 -23.59 -77.70 19.99
N LYS A 344 -24.27 -77.46 21.11
CA LYS A 344 -25.14 -78.45 21.75
C LYS A 344 -26.56 -78.35 21.16
N VAL A 345 -27.04 -79.45 20.60
CA VAL A 345 -28.35 -79.58 19.95
C VAL A 345 -29.14 -80.65 20.69
N GLY A 346 -30.02 -80.23 21.62
CA GLY A 346 -30.65 -81.13 22.58
C GLY A 346 -29.63 -81.96 23.37
N ALA A 347 -29.76 -83.29 23.33
CA ALA A 347 -28.82 -84.23 23.97
C ALA A 347 -27.58 -84.56 23.11
N ALA A 348 -27.48 -84.03 21.89
CA ALA A 348 -26.38 -84.28 20.97
C ALA A 348 -25.42 -83.09 20.87
N MET A 349 -24.17 -83.35 20.48
CA MET A 349 -23.15 -82.34 20.20
C MET A 349 -22.88 -82.32 18.69
N PHE A 350 -22.88 -81.14 18.09
CA PHE A 350 -22.41 -80.87 16.73
C PHE A 350 -21.02 -80.26 16.80
N TYR A 351 -20.04 -80.92 16.18
CA TYR A 351 -18.68 -80.42 16.04
C TYR A 351 -18.48 -79.97 14.59
N GLY A 352 -18.00 -78.76 14.40
CA GLY A 352 -17.74 -78.18 13.08
C GLY A 352 -16.34 -77.55 13.01
N THR A 353 -15.69 -77.69 11.88
CA THR A 353 -14.47 -76.94 11.53
C THR A 353 -14.75 -76.23 10.22
N LEU A 354 -14.81 -74.90 10.24
CA LEU A 354 -14.97 -74.10 9.03
C LEU A 354 -13.61 -73.52 8.65
N GLU A 355 -13.08 -73.96 7.51
CA GLU A 355 -11.80 -73.50 6.99
C GLU A 355 -11.98 -72.92 5.60
N ARG A 356 -11.23 -71.87 5.28
CA ARG A 356 -11.14 -71.37 3.91
C ARG A 356 -9.98 -72.09 3.23
N GLN A 357 -10.25 -72.85 2.17
CA GLN A 357 -9.20 -73.61 1.50
C GLN A 357 -8.29 -72.66 0.70
N GLY A 358 -6.97 -72.79 0.88
CA GLY A 358 -5.97 -72.09 0.08
C GLY A 358 -5.47 -72.97 -1.06
N SER A 359 -5.29 -72.37 -2.25
CA SER A 359 -4.82 -72.94 -3.53
C SER A 359 -5.83 -73.78 -4.34
N GLY A 360 -6.57 -73.10 -5.22
CA GLY A 360 -7.33 -73.71 -6.33
C GLY A 360 -8.82 -73.96 -6.08
N PHE A 361 -9.27 -73.86 -4.83
CA PHE A 361 -10.69 -73.90 -4.46
C PHE A 361 -11.01 -72.65 -3.66
N ASP A 362 -11.63 -71.66 -4.30
CA ASP A 362 -12.13 -70.45 -3.63
C ASP A 362 -13.41 -70.77 -2.81
N ASP A 363 -13.42 -71.84 -2.03
CA ASP A 363 -14.59 -72.29 -1.27
C ASP A 363 -14.26 -72.41 0.23
N PHE A 364 -15.30 -72.31 1.06
CA PHE A 364 -15.23 -72.74 2.45
C PHE A 364 -15.45 -74.24 2.53
N LYS A 365 -14.64 -74.91 3.34
CA LYS A 365 -14.78 -76.32 3.65
C LYS A 365 -15.28 -76.46 5.08
N LEU A 366 -16.44 -77.09 5.23
CA LEU A 366 -17.01 -77.42 6.54
C LEU A 366 -16.85 -78.91 6.78
N ARG A 367 -15.95 -79.26 7.70
CA ARG A 367 -15.86 -80.62 8.25
C ARG A 367 -16.72 -80.70 9.50
N TYR A 368 -17.58 -81.70 9.60
CA TYR A 368 -18.53 -81.80 10.70
C TYR A 368 -18.82 -83.23 11.12
N ARG A 369 -19.17 -83.40 12.40
CA ARG A 369 -19.66 -84.67 12.98
C ARG A 369 -20.54 -84.42 14.19
N GLY A 370 -21.29 -85.43 14.59
CA GLY A 370 -22.13 -85.44 15.76
C GLY A 370 -21.61 -86.35 16.86
N SER A 371 -22.08 -86.17 18.09
CA SER A 371 -21.96 -87.21 19.13
C SER A 371 -22.91 -88.39 18.89
N THR A 372 -24.02 -88.15 18.18
CA THR A 372 -25.03 -89.14 17.76
C THR A 372 -25.60 -88.76 16.38
N ALA A 373 -26.52 -89.57 15.84
CA ALA A 373 -27.18 -89.26 14.56
C ALA A 373 -28.37 -88.31 14.74
N PHE A 374 -28.39 -87.20 13.98
CA PHE A 374 -29.49 -86.23 13.93
C PHE A 374 -29.43 -85.38 12.65
N ASN A 375 -30.54 -84.73 12.29
CA ASN A 375 -30.58 -83.77 11.19
C ASN A 375 -30.47 -82.35 11.73
N LEU A 376 -29.77 -81.47 11.01
CA LEU A 376 -29.54 -80.09 11.41
C LEU A 376 -29.61 -79.16 10.20
N SER A 377 -30.25 -78.00 10.36
CA SER A 377 -30.29 -76.94 9.35
C SER A 377 -29.51 -75.72 9.84
N LEU A 378 -28.51 -75.24 9.10
CA LEU A 378 -27.65 -74.13 9.52
C LEU A 378 -27.19 -73.22 8.38
N ASN A 379 -26.69 -72.03 8.71
CA ASN A 379 -25.98 -71.11 7.80
C ASN A 379 -25.07 -70.17 8.61
N PHE A 380 -24.21 -69.41 7.94
CA PHE A 380 -23.27 -68.47 8.54
C PHE A 380 -23.62 -67.05 8.13
N LEU A 381 -23.81 -66.14 9.10
CA LEU A 381 -24.09 -64.73 8.87
C LEU A 381 -22.81 -63.91 9.01
N ILE A 382 -22.33 -63.33 7.93
CA ILE A 382 -21.12 -62.50 7.92
C ILE A 382 -21.51 -61.08 8.31
N THR A 383 -20.74 -60.48 9.23
CA THR A 383 -21.02 -59.12 9.72
C THR A 383 -19.84 -58.16 9.55
N GLN A 384 -18.63 -58.68 9.40
CA GLN A 384 -17.41 -57.89 9.22
C GLN A 384 -16.41 -58.68 8.37
N GLY A 385 -15.57 -57.96 7.64
CA GLY A 385 -14.44 -58.52 6.90
C GLY A 385 -13.22 -57.65 7.05
N PHE A 386 -12.05 -58.23 6.80
CA PHE A 386 -10.80 -57.48 6.81
C PHE A 386 -9.91 -57.91 5.66
N SER A 387 -9.22 -56.95 5.06
CA SER A 387 -8.49 -57.10 3.80
C SER A 387 -6.98 -57.35 3.98
N HIS A 388 -6.47 -57.55 5.20
CA HIS A 388 -5.03 -57.76 5.46
C HIS A 388 -4.71 -58.86 6.49
N GLN A 389 -3.43 -59.18 6.71
CA GLN A 389 -3.00 -60.26 7.62
C GLN A 389 -3.49 -60.00 9.05
N TRP A 390 -4.11 -61.01 9.66
CA TRP A 390 -4.60 -60.93 11.03
C TRP A 390 -3.42 -60.86 12.01
N ALA A 391 -3.29 -59.73 12.71
CA ALA A 391 -2.55 -59.70 13.97
C ALA A 391 -3.50 -60.22 15.05
N GLY A 392 -3.24 -61.42 15.57
CA GLY A 392 -4.10 -62.22 16.47
C GLY A 392 -4.45 -61.63 17.85
N ASN A 393 -4.60 -60.31 17.98
CA ASN A 393 -4.84 -59.63 19.26
C ASN A 393 -6.18 -58.85 19.34
N TYR A 394 -7.06 -58.94 18.34
CA TYR A 394 -8.35 -58.22 18.35
C TYR A 394 -9.58 -59.10 18.63
N ALA A 395 -9.37 -60.39 18.93
CA ALA A 395 -10.41 -61.28 19.42
C ALA A 395 -10.21 -61.49 20.93
N THR A 396 -10.62 -60.50 21.72
CA THR A 396 -10.90 -60.64 23.16
C THR A 396 -12.29 -60.13 23.43
#